data_AF-A0A1Y3NPX6-F1
#
_entry.id   AF-A0A1Y3NPX6-F1
#
_cell.length_a   1.000
_cell.length_b   1.000
_cell.length_c   1.000
_cell.angle_alpha   90.00
_cell.angle_beta   90.00
_cell.angle_gamma   90.00
#
_symmetry.space_group_name_H-M   'P 1'
#
loop_
_entity.id
_entity.type
_entity.pdbx_description
1 polymer ?
#
loop_
_entity_poly.entity_id
_entity_poly.type
_entity_poly.pdbx_seq_one_letter_code
_entity_poly.pdbx_strand_id
1 'polypeptide(L)'
;MGATQTIEIDTDVKNDAVALLEKQLNMTEDELNSGTYKGSSAYKQYIKKKDNVTGNAATSKIRAGPQRAPTNVRVTCRFDYQPDICKDYKETGYCGYGDSCKFLHDRGDYKSGWQLDREWEEKQKRLANEEEELNNYLIGEDGEEDSSDEELPFACLICRKDFVNPIKTK
;
A
#
# COMPACT_ATOMS: atom_id res chain seq x y z
N MET A 1 -3.94 3.08 19.17
CA MET A 1 -4.51 1.82 19.72
C MET A 1 -4.90 0.94 18.53
N GLY A 2 -4.45 -0.32 18.48
CA GLY A 2 -4.64 -1.20 17.32
C GLY A 2 -4.23 -2.66 17.61
N ALA A 3 -4.32 -3.09 18.87
CA ALA A 3 -3.80 -4.38 19.32
C ALA A 3 -4.53 -5.59 18.72
N THR A 4 -5.75 -5.40 18.22
CA THR A 4 -6.58 -6.45 17.58
C THR A 4 -6.82 -6.17 16.10
N GLN A 5 -5.95 -5.37 15.46
CA GLN A 5 -6.08 -5.11 14.03
C GLN A 5 -5.88 -6.40 13.24
N THR A 6 -6.86 -6.74 12.40
CA THR A 6 -6.81 -7.86 11.46
C THR A 6 -6.35 -7.38 10.10
N ILE A 7 -5.58 -8.23 9.42
CA ILE A 7 -5.15 -8.00 8.04
C ILE A 7 -6.22 -8.58 7.10
N GLU A 8 -6.81 -7.71 6.28
CA GLU A 8 -7.89 -8.05 5.33
C GLU A 8 -7.43 -7.80 3.88
N ILE A 9 -6.21 -8.25 3.56
CA ILE A 9 -5.63 -8.15 2.21
C ILE A 9 -6.15 -9.29 1.31
N ASP A 10 -6.28 -10.48 1.89
CA ASP A 10 -6.73 -11.68 1.20
C ASP A 10 -8.26 -11.82 1.19
N THR A 11 -8.76 -12.84 0.50
CA THR A 11 -10.20 -13.18 0.49
C THR A 11 -10.71 -13.43 1.91
N ASP A 12 -11.92 -12.91 2.21
CA ASP A 12 -12.59 -13.13 3.50
C ASP A 12 -12.68 -14.64 3.84
N VAL A 13 -12.46 -14.95 5.11
CA VAL A 13 -12.46 -16.28 5.73
C VAL A 13 -13.71 -17.10 5.38
N LYS A 14 -14.85 -16.45 5.11
CA LYS A 14 -16.11 -17.14 4.76
C LYS A 14 -16.15 -17.67 3.32
N ASN A 15 -15.39 -17.04 2.43
CA ASN A 15 -15.45 -17.24 0.99
C ASN A 15 -14.11 -17.71 0.40
N ASP A 16 -13.10 -17.89 1.24
CA ASP A 16 -11.81 -18.40 0.80
C ASP A 16 -11.88 -19.87 0.33
N ALA A 17 -10.84 -20.28 -0.39
CA ALA A 17 -10.76 -21.63 -0.94
C ALA A 17 -10.83 -22.71 0.16
N VAL A 18 -10.35 -22.39 1.36
CA VAL A 18 -10.41 -23.26 2.53
C VAL A 18 -11.85 -23.46 2.99
N ALA A 19 -12.64 -22.40 3.13
CA ALA A 19 -14.04 -22.49 3.51
C ALA A 19 -14.89 -23.20 2.45
N LEU A 20 -14.60 -23.01 1.16
CA LEU A 20 -15.27 -23.75 0.09
C LEU A 20 -14.96 -25.25 0.14
N LEU A 21 -13.70 -25.61 0.40
CA LEU A 21 -13.29 -27.00 0.56
C LEU A 21 -13.93 -27.64 1.81
N GLU A 22 -13.98 -26.90 2.92
CA GLU A 22 -14.64 -27.37 4.15
C GLU A 22 -16.14 -27.58 3.93
N LYS A 23 -16.81 -26.66 3.22
CA LYS A 23 -18.21 -26.85 2.78
C LYS A 23 -18.35 -28.11 1.92
N GLN A 24 -17.41 -28.37 1.00
CA GLN A 24 -17.45 -29.55 0.15
C GLN A 24 -17.26 -30.86 0.93
N LEU A 25 -16.29 -30.89 1.86
CA LEU A 25 -15.99 -32.09 2.65
C LEU A 25 -17.06 -32.39 3.70
N ASN A 26 -17.77 -31.37 4.18
CA ASN A 26 -18.87 -31.53 5.13
C ASN A 26 -20.17 -31.99 4.46
N MET A 27 -20.30 -31.94 3.13
CA MET A 27 -21.49 -32.44 2.44
C MET A 27 -21.56 -33.97 2.50
N THR A 28 -22.72 -34.49 2.88
CA THR A 28 -22.96 -35.95 2.95
C THR A 28 -23.14 -36.55 1.56
N GLU A 29 -22.91 -37.86 1.42
CA GLU A 29 -23.13 -38.55 0.13
C GLU A 29 -24.59 -38.46 -0.33
N ASP A 30 -25.55 -38.50 0.59
CA ASP A 30 -26.98 -38.39 0.27
C ASP A 30 -27.34 -37.00 -0.26
N GLU A 31 -26.76 -35.95 0.30
CA GLU A 31 -26.93 -34.57 -0.18
C GLU A 31 -26.32 -34.38 -1.58
N LEU A 32 -25.15 -34.98 -1.83
CA LEU A 32 -24.49 -34.95 -3.14
C LEU A 32 -25.26 -35.74 -4.20
N ASN A 33 -26.01 -36.78 -3.80
CA ASN A 33 -26.81 -37.63 -4.69
C ASN A 33 -28.28 -37.16 -4.84
N SER A 34 -28.65 -36.00 -4.27
CA SER A 34 -30.03 -35.47 -4.27
C SER A 34 -30.57 -35.01 -5.63
N GLY A 35 -29.81 -35.16 -6.73
CA GLY A 35 -30.19 -34.76 -8.09
C GLY A 35 -30.31 -33.24 -8.30
N THR A 36 -30.11 -32.43 -7.25
CA THR A 36 -30.12 -30.97 -7.29
C THR A 36 -28.70 -30.45 -7.49
N TYR A 37 -28.49 -29.48 -8.37
CA TYR A 37 -27.17 -28.86 -8.56
C TYR A 37 -26.74 -28.08 -7.30
N LYS A 38 -25.54 -28.36 -6.79
CA LYS A 38 -24.97 -27.76 -5.57
C LYS A 38 -23.68 -26.95 -5.81
N GLY A 39 -23.40 -26.64 -7.08
CA GLY A 39 -22.19 -25.91 -7.49
C GLY A 39 -21.14 -26.83 -8.13
N SER A 40 -20.17 -26.20 -8.82
CA SER A 40 -19.15 -26.90 -9.59
C SER A 40 -18.21 -27.76 -8.74
N SER A 41 -17.98 -27.38 -7.48
CA SER A 41 -17.13 -28.16 -6.57
C SER A 41 -17.86 -29.35 -5.94
N ALA A 42 -19.19 -29.40 -6.02
CA ALA A 42 -20.03 -30.40 -5.35
C ALA A 42 -20.38 -31.60 -6.25
N TYR A 43 -19.74 -31.76 -7.41
CA TYR A 43 -19.95 -32.95 -8.23
C TYR A 43 -19.42 -34.22 -7.56
N LYS A 44 -20.14 -35.33 -7.74
CA LYS A 44 -19.81 -36.65 -7.19
C LYS A 44 -18.38 -37.07 -7.56
N GLN A 45 -17.53 -37.21 -6.55
CA GLN A 45 -16.18 -37.73 -6.71
C GLN A 45 -16.21 -39.25 -6.49
N TYR A 46 -15.83 -40.03 -7.51
CA TYR A 46 -15.77 -41.49 -7.42
C TYR A 46 -14.47 -41.99 -6.76
N ILE A 47 -13.45 -41.13 -6.72
CA ILE A 47 -12.16 -41.41 -6.08
C ILE A 47 -12.14 -40.67 -4.75
N LYS A 48 -12.37 -41.39 -3.65
CA LYS A 48 -12.19 -40.84 -2.31
C LYS A 48 -10.69 -40.66 -2.04
N LYS A 49 -10.27 -39.42 -1.79
CA LYS A 49 -8.93 -39.16 -1.25
C LYS A 49 -8.91 -39.75 0.17
N LYS A 50 -8.10 -40.78 0.41
CA LYS A 50 -7.95 -41.38 1.74
C LYS A 50 -7.31 -40.38 2.68
N ASP A 51 -7.88 -40.26 3.88
CA ASP A 51 -7.19 -39.62 4.99
C ASP A 51 -5.93 -40.42 5.31
N ASN A 52 -4.80 -39.72 5.48
CA ASN A 52 -3.57 -40.35 5.95
C ASN A 52 -3.47 -40.19 7.47
N VAL A 53 -2.60 -40.98 8.09
CA VAL A 53 -2.34 -40.93 9.54
C VAL A 53 -1.92 -39.51 10.01
N THR A 54 -1.45 -38.68 9.07
CA THR A 54 -0.93 -37.33 9.31
C THR A 54 -1.99 -36.22 9.21
N GLY A 55 -3.23 -36.54 8.82
CA GLY A 55 -4.35 -35.60 8.84
C GLY A 55 -5.44 -35.88 7.81
N ASN A 56 -6.62 -35.32 8.04
CA ASN A 56 -7.74 -35.38 7.10
C ASN A 56 -7.40 -34.69 5.77
N ALA A 57 -8.09 -35.07 4.70
CA ALA A 57 -8.05 -34.35 3.42
C ALA A 57 -8.37 -32.84 3.55
N ALA A 58 -9.09 -32.46 4.62
CA ALA A 58 -9.32 -31.07 5.03
C ALA A 58 -8.15 -30.46 5.80
N THR A 59 -7.44 -31.20 6.66
CA THR A 59 -6.57 -30.64 7.71
C THR A 59 -5.08 -30.90 7.47
N SER A 60 -4.73 -31.73 6.47
CA SER A 60 -3.34 -32.11 6.23
C SER A 60 -2.51 -30.90 5.83
N LYS A 61 -1.26 -30.86 6.31
CA LYS A 61 -0.20 -29.87 5.95
C LYS A 61 0.13 -29.84 4.45
N ILE A 62 -0.58 -30.63 3.64
CA ILE A 62 -0.53 -30.76 2.20
C ILE A 62 -1.90 -30.38 1.62
N ARG A 63 -2.47 -29.24 2.04
CA ARG A 63 -3.63 -28.67 1.34
C ARG A 63 -3.13 -28.19 -0.03
N ALA A 64 -3.50 -28.89 -1.10
CA ALA A 64 -3.23 -28.44 -2.46
C ALA A 64 -4.22 -27.32 -2.82
N GLY A 65 -3.73 -26.08 -2.94
CA GLY A 65 -4.52 -24.89 -3.28
C GLY A 65 -4.18 -23.66 -2.44
N PRO A 66 -4.84 -22.52 -2.68
CA PRO A 66 -4.63 -21.29 -1.91
C PRO A 66 -4.80 -21.53 -0.41
N GLN A 67 -3.81 -21.13 0.39
CA GLN A 67 -3.82 -21.25 1.85
C GLN A 67 -4.30 -19.95 2.49
N ARG A 68 -5.03 -20.08 3.60
CA ARG A 68 -5.46 -18.94 4.41
C ARG A 68 -4.26 -18.33 5.13
N ALA A 69 -4.00 -17.05 4.91
CA ALA A 69 -2.98 -16.31 5.64
C ALA A 69 -3.42 -16.03 7.10
N PRO A 70 -2.47 -15.91 8.05
CA PRO A 70 -2.79 -15.50 9.42
C PRO A 70 -3.22 -14.03 9.46
N THR A 71 -4.38 -13.75 10.08
CA THR A 71 -4.95 -12.39 10.14
C THR A 71 -4.30 -11.48 11.19
N ASN A 72 -3.66 -12.08 12.19
CA ASN A 72 -3.11 -11.40 13.37
C ASN A 72 -1.59 -11.24 13.33
N VAL A 73 -0.94 -11.50 12.18
CA VAL A 73 0.51 -11.45 12.04
C VAL A 73 0.87 -10.43 10.96
N ARG A 74 1.55 -9.36 11.34
CA ARG A 74 2.09 -8.39 10.39
C ARG A 74 3.39 -8.90 9.80
N VAL A 75 3.43 -9.05 8.47
CA VAL A 75 4.65 -9.36 7.73
C VAL A 75 5.57 -8.13 7.76
N THR A 76 6.83 -8.32 8.14
CA THR A 76 7.84 -7.27 8.09
C THR A 76 8.32 -7.07 6.66
N CYS A 77 8.05 -5.90 6.08
CA CYS A 77 8.57 -5.55 4.76
C CYS A 77 9.98 -4.96 4.90
N ARG A 78 10.95 -5.51 4.15
CA ARG A 78 12.29 -4.94 3.97
C ARG A 78 12.50 -4.71 2.47
N PHE A 79 12.93 -3.50 2.11
CA PHE A 79 13.32 -3.19 0.75
C PHE A 79 14.68 -3.82 0.46
N ASP A 80 14.75 -4.64 -0.58
CA ASP A 80 16.01 -5.17 -1.10
C ASP A 80 16.52 -4.25 -2.22
N TYR A 81 17.56 -3.47 -1.90
CA TYR A 81 18.15 -2.52 -2.84
C TYR A 81 19.25 -3.13 -3.71
N GLN A 82 19.65 -4.39 -3.47
CA GLN A 82 20.75 -5.01 -4.19
C GLN A 82 20.22 -5.65 -5.49
N PRO A 83 20.55 -5.13 -6.69
CA PRO A 83 20.10 -5.74 -7.93
C PRO A 83 20.99 -6.91 -8.32
N ASP A 84 20.39 -8.03 -8.71
CA ASP A 84 21.10 -9.19 -9.26
C ASP A 84 21.38 -9.02 -10.77
N ILE A 85 22.11 -7.96 -11.13
CA ILE A 85 22.47 -7.66 -12.53
C ILE A 85 23.93 -8.02 -12.78
N CYS A 86 24.19 -8.66 -13.92
CA CYS A 86 25.55 -8.99 -14.32
C CYS A 86 26.32 -7.71 -14.66
N LYS A 87 27.30 -7.37 -13.81
CA LYS A 87 28.17 -6.21 -14.00
C LYS A 87 28.87 -6.23 -15.37
N ASP A 88 29.52 -7.36 -15.69
CA ASP A 88 30.31 -7.48 -16.92
C ASP A 88 29.43 -7.31 -18.16
N TYR A 89 28.24 -7.94 -18.17
CA TYR A 89 27.29 -7.80 -19.27
C TYR A 89 26.74 -6.38 -19.39
N LYS A 90 26.45 -5.71 -18.26
CA LYS A 90 25.92 -4.35 -18.27
C LYS A 90 26.93 -3.34 -18.81
N GLU A 91 28.17 -3.41 -18.34
CA GLU A 91 29.21 -2.45 -18.72
C GLU A 91 29.79 -2.73 -20.11
N THR A 92 30.04 -4.00 -20.44
CA THR A 92 30.77 -4.38 -21.66
C THR A 92 29.89 -4.97 -22.76
N GLY A 93 28.68 -5.43 -22.42
CA GLY A 93 27.82 -6.18 -23.33
C GLY A 93 28.23 -7.64 -23.51
N TYR A 94 29.27 -8.11 -22.80
CA TYR A 94 29.76 -9.48 -22.87
C TYR A 94 29.93 -10.06 -21.46
N CYS A 95 29.37 -11.24 -21.23
CA CYS A 95 29.61 -12.01 -20.01
C CYS A 95 30.38 -13.27 -20.36
N GLY A 96 31.53 -13.49 -19.71
CA GLY A 96 32.34 -14.70 -19.93
C GLY A 96 31.63 -16.00 -19.55
N TYR A 97 30.59 -15.93 -18.71
CA TYR A 97 29.77 -17.08 -18.34
C TYR A 97 28.64 -17.39 -19.33
N GLY A 98 28.40 -16.51 -20.31
CA GLY A 98 27.28 -16.64 -21.26
C GLY A 98 25.95 -16.87 -20.54
N ASP A 99 25.11 -17.75 -21.08
CA ASP A 99 23.79 -18.06 -20.54
C ASP A 99 23.81 -18.85 -19.21
N SER A 100 25.00 -19.30 -18.77
CA SER A 100 25.16 -19.95 -17.47
C SER A 100 25.33 -18.94 -16.31
N CYS A 101 25.34 -17.63 -16.62
CA CYS A 101 25.42 -16.59 -15.61
C CYS A 101 24.18 -16.61 -14.69
N LYS A 102 24.39 -16.65 -13.38
CA LYS A 102 23.29 -16.58 -12.39
C LYS A 102 22.66 -15.18 -12.26
N PHE A 103 23.33 -14.16 -12.79
CA PHE A 103 22.90 -12.77 -12.70
C PHE A 103 22.20 -12.35 -13.99
N LEU A 104 21.27 -11.40 -13.89
CA LEU A 104 20.47 -10.93 -15.01
C LEU A 104 21.34 -10.21 -16.06
N HIS A 105 21.18 -10.60 -17.31
CA HIS A 105 21.77 -9.93 -18.47
C HIS A 105 20.88 -8.78 -18.94
N ASP A 106 20.96 -7.66 -18.22
CA ASP A 106 20.28 -6.41 -18.59
C ASP A 106 21.29 -5.28 -18.83
N ARG A 107 20.96 -4.40 -19.78
CA ARG A 107 21.76 -3.22 -20.16
C ARG A 107 21.03 -1.90 -19.90
N GLY A 108 19.86 -1.94 -19.26
CA GLY A 108 19.15 -0.74 -18.83
C GLY A 108 19.94 0.11 -17.84
N ASP A 109 19.90 1.42 -18.02
CA ASP A 109 20.55 2.43 -17.19
C ASP A 109 19.57 3.16 -16.25
N TYR A 110 18.46 2.50 -15.90
CA TYR A 110 17.47 3.05 -14.97
C TYR A 110 18.06 3.34 -13.58
N LYS A 111 17.63 4.45 -13.00
CA LYS A 111 18.00 4.84 -11.63
C LYS A 111 17.36 3.90 -10.62
N SER A 112 18.11 3.56 -9.58
CA SER A 112 17.59 2.77 -8.46
C SER A 112 16.62 3.60 -7.61
N GLY A 113 15.69 2.95 -6.90
CA GLY A 113 14.70 3.64 -6.05
C GLY A 113 15.33 4.66 -5.10
N TRP A 114 16.41 4.29 -4.41
CA TRP A 114 17.11 5.20 -3.50
C TRP A 114 17.70 6.46 -4.18
N GLN A 115 18.09 6.34 -5.46
CA GLN A 115 18.61 7.49 -6.22
C GLN A 115 17.47 8.45 -6.56
N LEU A 116 16.30 7.90 -6.92
CA LEU A 116 15.09 8.68 -7.19
C LEU A 116 14.57 9.38 -5.92
N ASP A 117 14.55 8.67 -4.78
CA ASP A 117 14.12 9.23 -3.50
C ASP A 117 15.01 10.41 -3.09
N ARG A 118 16.34 10.27 -3.25
CA ARG A 118 17.28 11.35 -2.95
C ARG A 118 17.10 12.56 -3.87
N GLU A 119 16.98 12.34 -5.18
CA GLU A 119 16.74 13.42 -6.15
C GLU A 119 15.40 14.12 -5.89
N TRP A 120 14.40 13.36 -5.45
CA TRP A 120 13.10 13.89 -5.05
C TRP A 120 13.23 14.79 -3.81
N GLU A 121 13.90 14.32 -2.76
CA GLU A 121 14.14 15.09 -1.53
C GLU A 121 14.90 16.39 -1.79
N GLU A 122 15.96 16.34 -2.61
CA GLU A 122 16.73 17.52 -3.01
C GLU A 122 15.86 18.53 -3.78
N LYS A 123 14.99 18.05 -4.68
CA LYS A 123 14.06 18.89 -5.42
C LYS A 123 13.03 19.54 -4.49
N GLN A 124 12.45 18.80 -3.56
CA GLN A 124 11.49 19.33 -2.58
C GLN A 124 12.14 20.40 -1.71
N LYS A 125 13.37 20.18 -1.26
CA LYS A 125 14.13 21.17 -0.47
C LYS A 125 14.40 22.44 -1.28
N ARG A 126 14.76 22.31 -2.56
CA ARG A 126 14.97 23.48 -3.43
C ARG A 126 13.69 24.30 -3.60
N LEU A 127 12.56 23.63 -3.81
CA LEU A 127 11.25 24.30 -3.92
C LEU A 127 10.86 25.02 -2.62
N ALA A 128 11.08 24.37 -1.47
CA ALA A 128 10.81 24.98 -0.17
C ALA A 128 11.69 26.22 0.07
N ASN A 129 12.97 26.16 -0.27
CA ASN A 129 13.87 27.32 -0.17
C ASN A 129 13.46 28.46 -1.12
N GLU A 130 13.02 28.14 -2.34
CA GLU A 130 12.54 29.13 -3.31
C GLU A 130 11.23 29.79 -2.84
N GLU A 131 10.33 29.03 -2.23
CA GLU A 131 9.12 29.54 -1.58
C GLU A 131 9.45 30.43 -0.38
N GLU A 132 10.42 30.04 0.46
CA GLU A 132 10.90 30.86 1.58
C GLU A 132 11.56 32.16 1.11
N GLU A 133 12.41 32.11 0.07
CA GLU A 133 12.97 33.32 -0.53
C GLU A 133 11.88 34.23 -1.09
N LEU A 134 10.91 33.70 -1.83
CA LEU A 134 9.77 34.49 -2.32
C LEU A 134 8.96 35.12 -1.19
N ASN A 135 8.72 34.39 -0.10
CA ASN A 135 8.03 34.93 1.08
C ASN A 135 8.85 36.01 1.78
N ASN A 136 10.19 35.88 1.83
CA ASN A 136 11.06 36.91 2.39
C ASN A 136 11.07 38.21 1.56
N TYR A 137 10.86 38.11 0.23
CA TYR A 137 10.72 39.28 -0.65
C TYR A 137 9.27 39.76 -0.82
N LEU A 138 8.29 39.00 -0.31
CA LEU A 138 6.90 39.41 -0.30
C LEU A 138 6.75 40.49 0.79
N ILE A 139 6.81 41.75 0.36
CA ILE A 139 6.48 42.88 1.21
C ILE A 139 4.98 42.77 1.52
N GLY A 140 4.64 42.17 2.66
CA GLY A 140 3.49 42.66 3.39
C GLY A 140 3.78 44.11 3.75
N GLU A 141 2.95 45.04 3.29
CA GLU A 141 2.48 46.08 4.22
C GLU A 141 2.04 45.27 5.46
N ASP A 142 2.70 45.21 6.62
CA ASP A 142 3.80 45.92 7.24
C ASP A 142 4.32 44.97 8.35
N GLY A 143 5.61 45.05 8.67
CA GLY A 143 6.18 44.29 9.78
C GLY A 143 5.90 44.97 11.13
N GLU A 144 4.87 44.52 11.85
CA GLU A 144 4.74 44.63 13.31
C GLU A 144 4.10 43.33 13.83
N GLU A 145 4.79 42.68 14.77
CA GLU A 145 4.19 41.65 15.62
C GLU A 145 3.06 42.30 16.43
N ASP A 146 1.82 41.81 16.32
CA ASP A 146 0.89 41.50 17.42
C ASP A 146 -0.60 41.64 17.03
N SER A 147 -1.38 40.65 17.45
CA SER A 147 -2.84 40.66 17.61
C SER A 147 -3.74 40.80 16.37
N SER A 148 -4.14 39.65 15.83
CA SER A 148 -5.29 39.48 14.92
C SER A 148 -6.64 39.80 15.59
N ASP A 149 -6.91 41.08 15.84
CA ASP A 149 -8.27 41.62 15.88
C ASP A 149 -8.38 42.59 14.70
N GLU A 150 -9.02 42.12 13.63
CA GLU A 150 -9.43 42.79 12.39
C GLU A 150 -8.96 44.24 12.17
N GLU A 151 -8.15 44.42 11.12
CA GLU A 151 -7.69 45.68 10.54
C GLU A 151 -8.86 46.65 10.25
N LEU A 152 -9.21 47.44 11.27
CA LEU A 152 -10.15 48.54 11.18
C LEU A 152 -9.47 49.68 10.42
N PRO A 153 -10.08 50.19 9.32
CA PRO A 153 -9.45 51.22 8.51
C PRO A 153 -9.21 52.49 9.34
N PHE A 154 -8.03 53.11 9.21
CA PHE A 154 -7.57 54.26 10.02
C PHE A 154 -8.56 55.44 10.07
N ALA A 155 -9.42 55.59 9.07
CA ALA A 155 -10.45 56.63 9.01
C ALA A 155 -11.81 56.04 8.62
N CYS A 156 -12.89 56.70 9.05
CA CYS A 156 -14.24 56.31 8.67
C CYS A 156 -14.41 56.35 7.15
N LEU A 157 -14.81 55.24 6.53
CA LEU A 157 -14.97 55.11 5.08
C LEU A 157 -16.01 56.07 4.48
N ILE A 158 -16.91 56.62 5.31
CA ILE A 158 -17.96 57.54 4.89
C ILE A 158 -17.45 58.98 4.88
N CYS A 159 -16.79 59.42 5.95
CA CYS A 159 -16.41 60.82 6.13
C CYS A 159 -14.90 61.10 6.05
N ARG A 160 -14.06 60.06 5.92
CA ARG A 160 -12.58 60.10 5.83
C ARG A 160 -11.92 60.93 6.94
N LYS A 161 -12.56 60.96 8.11
CA LYS A 161 -12.05 61.56 9.34
C LYS A 161 -11.87 60.47 10.39
N ASP A 162 -11.12 60.78 11.44
CA ASP A 162 -10.92 59.93 12.60
C ASP A 162 -12.29 59.54 13.22
N PHE A 163 -12.37 58.35 13.83
CA PHE A 163 -13.61 57.87 14.42
C PHE A 163 -13.98 58.67 15.67
N VAL A 164 -15.08 59.43 15.58
CA VAL A 164 -15.72 60.08 16.73
C VAL A 164 -17.00 59.30 17.05
N ASN A 165 -17.01 58.55 18.16
CA ASN A 165 -18.09 57.65 18.59
C ASN A 165 -18.47 56.55 17.56
N PRO A 166 -17.60 55.56 17.29
CA PRO A 166 -17.93 54.46 16.37
C PRO A 166 -19.03 53.55 16.94
N ILE A 167 -19.92 53.07 16.07
CA ILE A 167 -21.01 52.15 16.40
C ILE A 167 -20.82 50.81 15.68
N LYS A 168 -21.07 49.70 16.37
CA LYS A 168 -21.01 48.35 15.79
C LYS A 168 -22.39 47.93 15.27
N THR A 169 -22.49 47.58 14.00
CA THR A 169 -23.68 46.93 13.45
C THR A 169 -23.67 45.43 13.75
N LYS A 170 -24.84 44.81 13.75
CA LYS A 170 -25.02 43.39 14.06
C LYS A 170 -24.57 42.49 12.91
#